data_AF-A0A353EAX1-F1
#
_entry.id   AF-A0A353EAX1-F1
#
_cell.length_a   1.000
_cell.length_b   1.000
_cell.length_c   1.000
_cell.angle_alpha   90.00
_cell.angle_beta   90.00
_cell.angle_gamma   90.00
#
_symmetry.space_group_name_H-M   'P 1'
#
loop_
_entity.id
_entity.type
_entity.pdbx_description
1 polymer ?
#
loop_
_entity_poly.entity_id
_entity_poly.type
_entity_poly.pdbx_seq_one_letter_code
_entity_poly.pdbx_strand_id
1 'polypeptide(L)'
;GYKYQFITLAGIHSMWFNMFDLAQNYSKTGMSAYVELQEKEFAAADRGYTFVSHQQEVGTGYFDDVTTTIQGGKSSVTALTGSTEEEQF
;
A
#
# COMPACT_ATOMS: atom_id res chain seq x y z
N GLY A 1 -19.20 22.90 -26.21
CA GLY A 1 -17.96 22.67 -25.44
C GLY A 1 -17.87 21.21 -25.03
N TYR A 2 -16.64 20.68 -24.90
CA TYR A 2 -16.39 19.28 -24.57
C TYR A 2 -16.88 18.92 -23.16
N LYS A 3 -17.81 17.96 -23.04
CA LYS A 3 -18.46 17.55 -21.78
C LYS A 3 -17.74 16.42 -21.04
N TYR A 4 -16.82 15.74 -21.72
CA TYR A 4 -16.01 14.66 -21.17
C TYR A 4 -14.60 14.78 -21.72
N GLN A 5 -13.62 14.73 -20.82
CA GLN A 5 -12.20 14.81 -21.12
C GLN A 5 -11.47 13.84 -20.21
N PHE A 6 -10.51 13.12 -20.75
CA PHE A 6 -9.75 12.11 -20.02
C PHE A 6 -8.36 11.99 -20.63
N ILE A 7 -7.41 11.52 -19.83
CA ILE A 7 -6.04 11.28 -20.26
C ILE A 7 -5.90 9.78 -20.49
N THR A 8 -5.76 9.38 -21.75
CA THR A 8 -5.72 7.97 -22.16
C THR A 8 -4.60 7.17 -21.48
N LEU A 9 -3.42 7.77 -21.32
CA LEU A 9 -2.20 7.07 -20.88
C LEU A 9 -1.71 7.47 -19.48
N ALA A 10 -2.54 8.12 -18.65
CA ALA A 10 -2.12 8.62 -17.34
C ALA A 10 -1.52 7.53 -16.44
N GLY A 11 -2.15 6.36 -16.40
CA GLY A 11 -1.67 5.23 -15.60
C GLY A 11 -0.30 4.70 -16.04
N ILE A 12 -0.07 4.56 -17.35
CA ILE A 12 1.19 4.04 -17.90
C ILE A 12 2.34 5.01 -17.61
N HIS A 13 2.14 6.30 -17.87
CA HIS A 13 3.17 7.30 -17.60
C HIS A 13 3.51 7.39 -16.12
N SER A 14 2.51 7.38 -15.23
CA SER A 14 2.74 7.42 -13.78
C SER A 14 3.48 6.17 -13.29
N MET A 15 3.00 4.99 -13.64
CA MET A 15 3.57 3.73 -13.15
C MET A 15 5.01 3.52 -13.63
N TRP A 16 5.27 3.68 -14.93
CA TRP A 16 6.60 3.41 -15.50
C TRP A 16 7.63 4.44 -15.07
N PHE A 17 7.26 5.72 -15.02
CA PHE A 17 8.19 6.76 -14.59
C PHE A 17 8.59 6.59 -13.12
N ASN A 18 7.62 6.40 -12.22
CA ASN A 18 7.91 6.25 -10.79
C ASN A 18 8.75 5.00 -10.51
N MET A 19 8.48 3.88 -11.19
CA MET A 19 9.30 2.66 -11.03
C MET A 19 10.72 2.84 -11.60
N PHE A 20 10.86 3.51 -12.75
CA PHE A 20 12.17 3.81 -13.32
C PHE A 20 13.01 4.71 -12.40
N ASP A 21 12.40 5.77 -11.84
CA ASP A 21 13.07 6.67 -10.91
C ASP A 21 13.48 5.95 -9.62
N LEU A 22 12.59 5.14 -9.04
CA LEU A 22 12.90 4.30 -7.89
C LEU A 22 14.08 3.36 -8.17
N ALA A 23 14.07 2.65 -9.29
CA ALA A 23 15.15 1.72 -9.66
C ALA A 23 16.50 2.45 -9.85
N GLN A 24 16.49 3.61 -10.50
CA GLN A 24 17.68 4.44 -10.67
C GLN A 24 18.25 4.89 -9.32
N ASN A 25 17.40 5.42 -8.43
CA ASN A 25 17.82 5.91 -7.13
C ASN A 25 18.27 4.78 -6.20
N TYR A 26 17.57 3.65 -6.23
CA TYR A 26 17.95 2.45 -5.47
C TYR A 26 19.31 1.91 -5.90
N SER A 27 19.62 1.90 -7.21
CA SER A 27 20.96 1.48 -7.69
C SER A 27 22.10 2.35 -7.17
N LYS A 28 21.83 3.62 -6.82
CA LYS A 28 22.83 4.59 -6.36
C LYS A 28 22.93 4.66 -4.84
N THR A 29 21.80 4.56 -4.15
CA THR A 29 21.68 4.89 -2.71
C THR A 29 21.08 3.78 -1.86
N GLY A 30 20.74 2.64 -2.48
CA GLY A 30 20.17 1.47 -1.80
C GLY A 30 18.86 1.79 -1.09
N MET A 31 18.72 1.29 0.13
CA MET A 31 17.50 1.42 0.94
C MET A 31 17.06 2.88 1.17
N SER A 32 17.96 3.85 1.13
CA SER A 32 17.60 5.27 1.31
C SER A 32 16.56 5.71 0.27
N ALA A 33 16.68 5.26 -0.99
CA ALA A 33 15.71 5.55 -2.03
C ALA A 33 14.32 4.96 -1.74
N TYR A 34 14.27 3.80 -1.09
CA TYR A 34 13.01 3.16 -0.71
C TYR A 34 12.40 3.85 0.52
N VAL A 35 13.20 4.22 1.51
CA VAL A 35 12.74 4.99 2.68
C VAL A 35 12.17 6.34 2.25
N GLU A 36 12.79 7.04 1.30
CA GLU A 36 12.24 8.29 0.75
C GLU A 36 10.87 8.10 0.08
N LEU A 37 10.61 6.95 -0.55
CA LEU A 37 9.29 6.61 -1.08
C LEU A 37 8.31 6.39 0.06
N GLN A 38 8.69 5.61 1.07
CA GLN A 38 7.86 5.28 2.22
C GLN A 38 7.47 6.54 3.03
N GLU A 39 8.40 7.48 3.25
CA GLU A 39 8.13 8.76 3.90
C GLU A 39 7.12 9.61 3.12
N LYS A 40 7.15 9.55 1.78
CA LYS A 40 6.13 10.21 0.93
C LYS A 40 4.76 9.55 1.09
N GLU A 41 4.71 8.23 1.28
CA GLU A 41 3.46 7.50 1.53
C GLU A 41 2.88 7.87 2.91
N PHE A 42 3.71 7.91 3.96
CA PHE A 42 3.31 8.40 5.29
C PHE A 42 2.79 9.84 5.22
N ALA A 43 3.50 10.75 4.57
CA ALA A 43 3.05 12.13 4.40
C ALA A 43 1.78 12.26 3.54
N ALA A 44 1.48 11.28 2.68
CA ALA A 44 0.25 11.24 1.91
C ALA A 44 -0.95 10.76 2.74
N ALA A 45 -0.72 10.11 3.88
CA ALA A 45 -1.79 9.63 4.76
C ALA A 45 -2.70 10.76 5.24
N ASP A 46 -2.14 11.94 5.53
CA ASP A 46 -2.90 13.16 5.88
C ASP A 46 -3.88 13.62 4.78
N ARG A 47 -3.67 13.16 3.54
CA ARG A 47 -4.52 13.44 2.38
C ARG A 47 -5.45 12.27 2.03
N GLY A 48 -5.52 11.24 2.88
CA GLY A 48 -6.38 10.07 2.71
C GLY A 48 -5.74 8.91 1.94
N TYR A 49 -4.41 8.88 1.80
CA TYR A 49 -3.72 7.70 1.25
C TYR A 49 -3.61 6.60 2.32
N THR A 50 -4.03 5.37 1.99
CA THR A 50 -4.17 4.28 2.97
C THR A 50 -3.23 3.10 2.74
N PHE A 51 -2.60 2.99 1.56
CA PHE A 51 -1.73 1.86 1.22
C PHE A 51 -0.43 1.79 2.05
N VAL A 52 -0.15 2.80 2.87
CA VAL A 52 0.91 2.75 3.88
C VAL A 52 0.76 1.53 4.81
N SER A 53 -0.48 1.13 5.09
CA SER A 53 -0.88 -0.12 5.74
C SER A 53 -1.33 -1.10 4.66
N HIS A 54 -0.37 -1.76 4.03
CA HIS A 54 -0.62 -2.54 2.81
C HIS A 54 -1.40 -3.84 3.08
N GLN A 55 -1.26 -4.46 4.27
CA GLN A 55 -2.06 -5.65 4.64
C GLN A 55 -3.53 -5.28 4.81
N GLN A 56 -3.81 -4.17 5.48
CA GLN A 56 -5.18 -3.66 5.60
C GLN A 56 -5.78 -3.34 4.23
N GLU A 57 -5.03 -2.65 3.38
CA GLU A 57 -5.50 -2.20 2.08
C GLU A 57 -5.82 -3.36 1.11
N VAL A 58 -5.09 -4.48 1.19
CA VAL A 58 -5.41 -5.69 0.41
C VAL A 58 -6.46 -6.60 1.07
N GLY A 59 -7.03 -6.18 2.20
CA GLY A 59 -8.18 -6.83 2.84
C GLY A 59 -7.83 -7.94 3.83
N THR A 60 -6.62 -7.96 4.40
CA THR A 60 -6.24 -8.98 5.39
C THR A 60 -7.23 -9.03 6.55
N GLY A 61 -7.65 -7.88 7.08
CA GLY A 61 -8.66 -7.81 8.15
C GLY A 61 -10.03 -8.35 7.75
N TYR A 62 -10.44 -8.13 6.49
CA TYR A 62 -11.68 -8.71 5.98
C TYR A 62 -11.64 -10.24 5.98
N PHE A 63 -10.51 -10.84 5.57
CA PHE A 63 -10.39 -12.29 5.57
C PHE A 63 -10.19 -12.88 6.98
N ASP A 64 -9.63 -12.12 7.92
CA ASP A 64 -9.60 -12.48 9.34
C ASP A 64 -11.00 -12.52 9.94
N ASP A 65 -11.87 -11.55 9.63
CA ASP A 65 -13.27 -11.53 10.05
C ASP A 65 -14.05 -12.72 9.49
N VAL A 66 -13.84 -13.03 8.21
CA VAL A 66 -14.42 -14.22 7.56
C VAL A 66 -13.98 -15.50 8.29
N THR A 67 -12.68 -15.63 8.57
CA THR A 67 -12.12 -16.80 9.26
C THR A 67 -12.67 -16.93 10.68
N THR A 68 -12.70 -15.83 11.41
CA THR A 68 -13.23 -15.75 12.79
C THR A 68 -14.70 -16.12 12.83
N THR A 69 -15.50 -15.63 11.86
CA THR A 69 -16.92 -15.96 11.73
C THR A 69 -17.13 -17.45 11.45
N ILE A 70 -16.38 -18.04 10.52
CA ILE A 70 -16.45 -19.48 10.18
C ILE A 70 -16.08 -20.35 11.37
N GLN A 71 -15.07 -19.95 12.15
CA GLN A 71 -14.54 -20.72 13.27
C GLN A 71 -15.23 -20.42 14.61
N GLY A 72 -16.33 -19.65 14.59
CA GLY A 72 -17.10 -19.33 15.79
C GLY A 72 -16.29 -18.57 16.85
N GLY A 73 -15.38 -17.69 16.43
CA GLY A 73 -14.56 -16.86 17.32
C GLY A 73 -13.36 -17.57 17.96
N LYS A 74 -13.01 -18.79 17.52
CA LYS A 74 -11.92 -19.59 18.11
C LYS A 74 -10.71 -19.75 17.19
N SER A 75 -10.55 -18.86 16.22
CA SER A 75 -9.40 -18.92 15.32
C SER A 75 -8.10 -18.67 16.07
N SER A 76 -7.10 -19.52 15.86
CA SER A 76 -5.73 -19.34 16.36
C SER A 76 -4.75 -18.95 15.25
N VAL A 77 -5.24 -18.61 14.06
CA VAL A 77 -4.44 -18.40 12.84
C VAL A 77 -4.86 -17.16 12.04
N THR A 78 -5.37 -16.12 12.72
CA THR A 78 -5.62 -14.80 12.10
C THR A 78 -4.29 -14.14 11.71
N ALA A 79 -4.27 -13.41 10.60
CA ALA A 79 -3.06 -12.88 9.98
C ALA A 79 -2.65 -11.49 10.47
N LEU A 80 -3.59 -10.63 10.91
CA LEU A 80 -3.26 -9.28 11.40
C LEU A 80 -2.68 -9.28 12.82
N THR A 81 -3.24 -10.08 13.73
CA THR A 81 -2.81 -10.14 15.14
C THR A 81 -1.36 -10.61 15.23
N GLY A 82 -0.45 -9.74 15.68
CA GLY A 82 0.99 -10.00 15.79
C GLY A 82 1.78 -9.82 14.49
N SER A 83 1.20 -9.13 13.49
CA SER A 83 1.91 -8.75 12.27
C SER A 83 2.82 -7.54 12.50
N THR A 84 3.88 -7.41 11.71
CA THR A 84 4.74 -6.21 11.76
C THR A 84 4.00 -4.94 11.34
N GLU A 85 2.89 -5.06 10.59
CA GLU A 85 2.03 -3.93 10.26
C GLU A 85 1.31 -3.39 11.51
N GLU A 86 0.73 -4.26 12.35
CA GLU A 86 0.12 -3.85 13.61
C GLU A 86 1.12 -3.19 14.58
N GLU A 87 2.38 -3.63 14.58
CA GLU A 87 3.39 -3.14 15.52
C GLU A 87 4.13 -1.87 15.06
N GLN A 88 4.20 -1.60 13.76
CA GLN A 88 5.12 -0.61 13.19
C GLN A 88 4.46 0.44 12.28
N PHE A 89 3.16 0.33 12.00
CA PHE A 89 2.41 1.20 11.08
C PHE A 89 1.11 1.73 11.69
#